data_AF-A0A5A9ZTR0-F1
#
_entry.id   AF-A0A5A9ZTR0-F1
#
_cell.length_a   1.000
_cell.length_b   1.000
_cell.length_c   1.000
_cell.angle_alpha   90.00
_cell.angle_beta   90.00
_cell.angle_gamma   90.00
#
_symmetry.space_group_name_H-M   'P 1'
#
loop_
_entity.id
_entity.type
_entity.pdbx_description
1 polymer ?
#
loop_
_entity_poly.entity_id
_entity_poly.type
_entity_poly.pdbx_seq_one_letter_code
_entity_poly.pdbx_strand_id
1 'polypeptide(L)'
;MPDLLWDDVKRFFAPDLMGSLPDVRVPDTSVEDWQAVLDLIRSQGWSCEYSEDGVAVRLPRAAEMLVRGEGADALLRVWPVSGFLVIFRAYEAGSIDFDVDLRELQGQDGVDVLCRLLRAIGRRLGKPVLLSPESDPLHPILGFDVEADHVMLLARPQVT
;
A
#
# COMPACT_ATOMS: atom_id res chain seq x y z
N MET A 1 -1.88 -17.42 13.65
CA MET A 1 -3.28 -17.13 13.27
C MET A 1 -3.24 -16.07 12.19
N PRO A 2 -4.15 -16.10 11.21
CA PRO A 2 -4.29 -15.01 10.25
C PRO A 2 -4.73 -13.73 10.98
N ASP A 3 -4.31 -12.59 10.47
CA ASP A 3 -4.69 -11.29 11.06
C ASP A 3 -6.18 -11.00 10.81
N LEU A 4 -6.66 -11.37 9.62
CA LEU A 4 -8.04 -11.21 9.17
C LEU A 4 -8.52 -12.51 8.51
N LEU A 5 -9.81 -12.83 8.69
CA LEU A 5 -10.44 -13.96 8.01
C LEU A 5 -11.16 -13.48 6.75
N TRP A 6 -11.00 -14.20 5.64
CA TRP A 6 -11.66 -13.89 4.38
C TRP A 6 -13.16 -13.67 4.54
N ASP A 7 -13.85 -14.52 5.30
CA ASP A 7 -15.29 -14.41 5.48
C ASP A 7 -15.74 -13.11 6.18
N ASP A 8 -14.86 -12.51 6.99
CA ASP A 8 -15.14 -11.25 7.68
C ASP A 8 -14.89 -10.02 6.77
N VAL A 9 -13.99 -10.15 5.79
CA VAL A 9 -13.50 -9.00 5.01
C VAL A 9 -13.76 -9.05 3.51
N LYS A 10 -14.24 -10.17 2.95
CA LYS A 10 -14.42 -10.37 1.49
C LYS A 10 -15.18 -9.27 0.77
N ARG A 11 -16.14 -8.63 1.43
CA ARG A 11 -16.91 -7.50 0.87
C ARG A 11 -16.06 -6.26 0.59
N PHE A 12 -14.96 -6.08 1.32
CA PHE A 12 -13.99 -5.00 1.10
C PHE A 12 -13.01 -5.33 -0.03
N PHE A 13 -13.11 -6.49 -0.67
CA PHE A 13 -12.34 -6.79 -1.88
C PHE A 13 -13.18 -6.52 -3.14
N ALA A 14 -14.41 -6.04 -2.97
CA ALA A 14 -15.33 -5.75 -4.05
C ALA A 14 -15.18 -4.27 -4.51
N PRO A 15 -15.03 -4.04 -5.83
CA PRO A 15 -14.73 -2.70 -6.36
C PRO A 15 -15.91 -1.73 -6.29
N ASP A 16 -17.13 -2.23 -6.14
CA ASP A 16 -18.33 -1.43 -5.87
C ASP A 16 -18.29 -0.74 -4.50
N LEU A 17 -17.55 -1.31 -3.53
CA LEU A 17 -17.39 -0.74 -2.19
C LEU A 17 -16.07 0.03 -2.03
N MET A 18 -14.95 -0.53 -2.49
CA MET A 18 -13.63 0.06 -2.24
C MET A 18 -13.04 0.83 -3.43
N GLY A 19 -13.68 0.80 -4.60
CA GLY A 19 -13.08 1.29 -5.84
C GLY A 19 -12.21 0.24 -6.52
N SER A 20 -11.69 0.57 -7.71
CA SER A 20 -10.82 -0.34 -8.47
C SER A 20 -9.40 -0.37 -7.92
N LEU A 21 -8.96 0.76 -7.38
CA LEU A 21 -7.63 0.96 -6.83
C LEU A 21 -7.74 1.65 -5.46
N PRO A 22 -8.14 0.91 -4.41
CA PRO A 22 -8.23 1.47 -3.07
C PRO A 22 -6.91 2.09 -2.60
N ASP A 23 -7.01 3.22 -1.89
CA ASP A 23 -5.86 3.99 -1.46
C ASP A 23 -5.25 3.40 -0.18
N VAL A 24 -3.92 3.27 -0.16
CA VAL A 24 -3.17 2.96 1.05
C VAL A 24 -2.26 4.13 1.41
N ARG A 25 -2.27 4.50 2.70
CA ARG A 25 -1.49 5.61 3.23
C ARG A 25 -0.71 5.22 4.47
N VAL A 26 0.53 5.70 4.55
CA VAL A 26 1.31 5.82 5.79
C VAL A 26 1.47 7.31 6.11
N PRO A 27 0.78 7.84 7.13
CA PRO A 27 0.88 9.26 7.48
C PRO A 27 2.16 9.55 8.25
N ASP A 28 2.44 10.85 8.42
CA ASP A 28 3.53 11.39 9.24
C ASP A 28 4.91 10.85 8.84
N THR A 29 5.16 10.71 7.52
CA THR A 29 6.39 10.15 6.98
C THR A 29 7.43 11.23 6.65
N SER A 30 8.59 10.78 6.19
CA SER A 30 9.75 11.58 5.84
C SER A 30 10.43 11.01 4.58
N VAL A 31 11.42 11.73 4.06
CA VAL A 31 12.26 11.24 2.96
C VAL A 31 12.99 9.94 3.35
N GLU A 32 13.41 9.83 4.61
CA GLU A 32 14.06 8.65 5.17
C GLU A 32 13.10 7.44 5.23
N ASP A 33 11.83 7.67 5.55
CA ASP A 33 10.80 6.62 5.54
C ASP A 33 10.54 6.12 4.11
N TRP A 34 10.45 7.02 3.15
CA TRP A 34 10.38 6.66 1.73
C TRP A 34 11.59 5.82 1.30
N GLN A 35 12.80 6.22 1.71
CA GLN A 35 14.01 5.44 1.42
C GLN A 35 13.96 4.06 2.08
N ALA A 36 13.43 3.95 3.29
CA ALA A 36 13.25 2.70 3.99
C ALA A 36 12.29 1.73 3.26
N VAL A 37 11.25 2.25 2.59
CA VAL A 37 10.37 1.45 1.72
C VAL A 37 11.11 0.99 0.46
N LEU A 38 11.87 1.85 -0.20
CA LEU A 38 12.67 1.45 -1.36
C LEU A 38 13.69 0.35 -1.00
N ASP A 39 14.30 0.46 0.18
CA ASP A 39 15.22 -0.55 0.69
C ASP A 39 14.49 -1.84 1.09
N LEU A 40 13.27 -1.75 1.64
CA LEU A 40 12.42 -2.90 1.91
C LEU A 40 12.13 -3.69 0.63
N ILE A 41 11.65 -3.02 -0.42
CA ILE A 41 11.35 -3.61 -1.75
C ILE A 41 12.55 -4.41 -2.24
N ARG A 42 13.75 -3.81 -2.20
CA ARG A 42 15.01 -4.47 -2.59
C ARG A 42 15.35 -5.67 -1.70
N SER A 43 15.23 -5.51 -0.38
CA SER A 43 15.59 -6.56 0.59
C SER A 43 14.66 -7.77 0.53
N GLN A 44 13.39 -7.55 0.19
CA GLN A 44 12.40 -8.62 0.00
C GLN A 44 12.52 -9.29 -1.37
N GLY A 45 13.32 -8.72 -2.28
CA GLY A 45 13.44 -9.21 -3.66
C GLY A 45 12.16 -9.04 -4.47
N TRP A 46 11.31 -8.07 -4.12
CA TRP A 46 10.08 -7.79 -4.87
C TRP A 46 10.43 -7.20 -6.24
N SER A 47 9.78 -7.71 -7.28
CA SER A 47 9.88 -7.11 -8.61
C SER A 47 9.34 -5.68 -8.55
N CYS A 48 10.03 -4.74 -9.20
CA CYS A 48 9.56 -3.37 -9.30
C CYS A 48 9.96 -2.71 -10.61
N GLU A 49 9.15 -1.77 -11.06
CA GLU A 49 9.40 -0.91 -12.21
C GLU A 49 9.11 0.54 -11.80
N TYR A 50 10.04 1.42 -12.12
CA TYR A 50 9.87 2.85 -11.93
C TYR A 50 9.80 3.54 -13.28
N SER A 51 8.81 4.41 -13.46
CA SER A 51 8.58 5.13 -14.70
C SER A 51 8.31 6.60 -14.45
N GLU A 52 8.77 7.45 -15.37
CA GLU A 52 8.47 8.88 -15.42
C GLU A 52 7.77 9.18 -16.74
N ASP A 53 6.58 9.78 -16.68
CA ASP A 53 5.74 10.08 -17.85
C ASP A 53 5.51 8.84 -18.74
N GLY A 54 5.36 7.67 -18.10
CA GLY A 54 5.16 6.37 -18.75
C GLY A 54 6.42 5.73 -19.32
N VAL A 55 7.60 6.33 -19.17
CA VAL A 55 8.87 5.78 -19.64
C VAL A 55 9.61 5.11 -18.49
N ALA A 56 9.90 3.81 -18.62
CA ALA A 56 10.66 3.07 -17.62
C ALA A 56 12.09 3.59 -17.52
N VAL A 57 12.51 3.94 -16.31
CA VAL A 57 13.85 4.47 -16.00
C VAL A 57 14.40 3.81 -14.73
N ARG A 58 15.68 4.04 -14.44
CA ARG A 58 16.28 3.52 -13.21
C ARG A 58 15.64 4.18 -11.99
N LEU A 59 15.12 3.38 -11.05
CA LEU A 59 14.62 3.84 -9.75
C LEU A 59 15.70 4.65 -9.00
N PRO A 60 15.48 5.95 -8.75
CA PRO A 60 16.43 6.80 -8.03
C PRO A 60 16.37 6.57 -6.51
N ARG A 61 17.06 7.41 -5.74
CA ARG A 61 16.88 7.48 -4.27
C ARG A 61 15.61 8.25 -3.93
N ALA A 62 15.07 8.04 -2.73
CA ALA A 62 13.79 8.63 -2.31
C ALA A 62 13.74 10.16 -2.45
N ALA A 63 14.79 10.86 -2.02
CA ALA A 63 14.86 12.33 -2.14
C ALA A 63 14.70 12.81 -3.59
N GLU A 64 15.34 12.12 -4.53
CA GLU A 64 15.26 12.46 -5.94
C GLU A 64 13.93 12.01 -6.55
N MET A 65 13.40 10.84 -6.16
CA MET A 65 12.09 10.36 -6.57
C MET A 65 10.99 11.36 -6.19
N LEU A 66 11.03 11.90 -4.96
CA LEU A 66 10.07 12.88 -4.46
C LEU A 66 10.14 14.20 -5.23
N VAL A 67 11.35 14.72 -5.51
CA VAL A 67 11.52 15.93 -6.33
C VAL A 67 10.97 15.73 -7.75
N ARG A 68 11.14 14.53 -8.32
CA ARG A 68 10.63 14.23 -9.66
C ARG A 68 9.10 14.08 -9.68
N GLY A 69 8.50 13.56 -8.59
CA GLY A 69 7.06 13.45 -8.43
C GLY A 69 6.31 14.78 -8.44
N GLU A 70 6.98 15.90 -8.13
CA GLU A 70 6.38 17.24 -8.23
C GLU A 70 6.22 17.72 -9.69
N GLY A 71 6.99 17.16 -10.64
CA GLY A 71 7.10 17.67 -12.01
C GLY A 71 6.73 16.69 -13.13
N ALA A 72 6.55 15.40 -12.83
CA ALA A 72 6.25 14.35 -13.80
C ALA A 72 5.29 13.31 -13.21
N ASP A 73 4.66 12.49 -14.06
CA ASP A 73 3.91 11.31 -13.60
C ASP A 73 4.89 10.20 -13.21
N ALA A 74 5.45 10.32 -12.00
CA ALA A 74 6.41 9.39 -11.43
C ALA A 74 5.69 8.25 -10.68
N LEU A 75 5.79 7.04 -11.20
CA LEU A 75 5.13 5.85 -10.66
C LEU A 75 6.14 4.76 -10.32
N LEU A 76 6.01 4.20 -9.13
CA LEU A 76 6.74 2.99 -8.74
C LEU A 76 5.76 1.83 -8.61
N ARG A 77 5.79 0.93 -9.60
CA ARG A 77 5.03 -0.33 -9.58
C ARG A 77 5.84 -1.40 -8.88
N VAL A 78 5.21 -2.15 -7.98
CA VAL A 78 5.83 -3.20 -7.18
C VAL A 78 4.93 -4.43 -7.18
N TRP A 79 5.54 -5.61 -7.28
CA TRP A 79 4.85 -6.89 -7.20
C TRP A 79 5.37 -7.72 -6.02
N PRO A 80 4.73 -7.62 -4.83
CA PRO A 80 5.13 -8.40 -3.66
C PRO A 80 5.02 -9.91 -3.87
N VAL A 81 4.06 -10.32 -4.70
CA VAL A 81 3.89 -11.68 -5.22
C VAL A 81 3.47 -11.60 -6.69
N SER A 82 3.62 -12.71 -7.43
CA SER A 82 3.19 -12.77 -8.83
C SER A 82 1.71 -12.44 -8.99
N GLY A 83 1.40 -11.46 -9.83
CA GLY A 83 0.04 -11.06 -10.15
C GLY A 83 -0.63 -10.13 -9.13
N PHE A 84 0.09 -9.62 -8.13
CA PHE A 84 -0.41 -8.59 -7.22
C PHE A 84 0.39 -7.30 -7.39
N LEU A 85 -0.25 -6.25 -7.92
CA LEU A 85 0.33 -4.95 -8.21
C LEU A 85 0.04 -3.94 -7.09
N VAL A 86 1.10 -3.25 -6.69
CA VAL A 86 1.10 -2.10 -5.77
C VAL A 86 1.69 -0.90 -6.51
N ILE A 87 1.01 0.25 -6.51
CA ILE A 87 1.42 1.43 -7.28
C ILE A 87 1.72 2.58 -6.33
N PHE A 88 2.99 2.79 -6.02
CA PHE A 88 3.42 3.92 -5.19
C PHE A 88 3.46 5.23 -5.98
N ARG A 89 3.01 6.30 -5.34
CA ARG A 89 2.98 7.66 -5.89
C ARG A 89 3.70 8.62 -4.96
N ALA A 90 4.81 9.18 -5.44
CA ALA A 90 5.70 10.01 -4.65
C ALA A 90 5.23 11.48 -4.63
N TYR A 91 4.04 11.74 -4.10
CA TYR A 91 3.45 13.08 -4.10
C TYR A 91 4.16 14.04 -3.15
N GLU A 92 4.47 13.59 -1.94
CA GLU A 92 5.11 14.40 -0.91
C GLU A 92 5.89 13.53 0.08
N ALA A 93 6.82 14.15 0.80
CA ALA A 93 7.61 13.43 1.80
C ALA A 93 6.80 13.07 3.07
N GLY A 94 5.74 13.82 3.37
CA GLY A 94 4.93 13.70 4.58
C GLY A 94 3.96 12.52 4.60
N SER A 95 3.75 11.89 3.45
CA SER A 95 2.85 10.75 3.29
C SER A 95 3.45 9.75 2.30
N ILE A 96 3.35 8.46 2.61
CA ILE A 96 3.59 7.39 1.63
C ILE A 96 2.24 6.93 1.14
N ASP A 97 1.93 7.25 -0.11
CA ASP A 97 0.67 6.89 -0.76
C ASP A 97 0.91 5.85 -1.85
N PHE A 98 0.05 4.83 -1.87
CA PHE A 98 0.07 3.81 -2.92
C PHE A 98 -1.29 3.16 -3.11
N ASP A 99 -1.55 2.74 -4.33
CA ASP A 99 -2.76 2.04 -4.71
C ASP A 99 -2.51 0.52 -4.71
N VAL A 100 -3.55 -0.27 -4.42
CA VAL A 100 -3.53 -1.72 -4.58
C VAL A 100 -4.68 -2.18 -5.47
N ASP A 101 -4.53 -3.25 -6.24
CA ASP A 101 -5.68 -3.87 -6.93
C ASP A 101 -6.17 -5.08 -6.13
N LEU A 102 -7.22 -4.89 -5.33
CA LEU A 102 -7.77 -5.98 -4.51
C LEU A 102 -8.43 -7.09 -5.32
N ARG A 103 -8.77 -6.86 -6.60
CA ARG A 103 -9.38 -7.90 -7.44
C ARG A 103 -8.39 -9.02 -7.73
N GLU A 104 -7.10 -8.71 -7.71
CA GLU A 104 -5.99 -9.65 -7.88
C GLU A 104 -5.82 -10.59 -6.67
N LEU A 105 -6.48 -10.28 -5.55
CA LEU A 105 -6.39 -11.03 -4.30
C LEU A 105 -7.74 -11.65 -3.96
N GLN A 106 -7.82 -12.98 -3.95
CA GLN A 106 -9.06 -13.70 -3.65
C GLN A 106 -8.87 -14.78 -2.60
N GLY A 107 -9.89 -14.99 -1.77
CA GLY A 107 -9.86 -15.99 -0.71
C GLY A 107 -8.88 -15.65 0.42
N GLN A 108 -8.65 -16.61 1.30
CA GLN A 108 -7.79 -16.42 2.48
C GLN A 108 -6.35 -16.09 2.08
N ASP A 109 -5.80 -16.77 1.07
CA ASP A 109 -4.43 -16.51 0.59
C ASP A 109 -4.26 -15.06 0.14
N GLY A 110 -5.28 -14.49 -0.53
CA GLY A 110 -5.28 -13.09 -0.95
C GLY A 110 -5.26 -12.12 0.24
N VAL A 111 -6.08 -12.37 1.26
CA VAL A 111 -6.07 -11.57 2.50
C VAL A 111 -4.73 -11.67 3.21
N ASP A 112 -4.16 -12.87 3.27
CA ASP A 112 -2.87 -13.09 3.90
C ASP A 112 -1.73 -12.37 3.15
N VAL A 113 -1.79 -12.30 1.82
CA VAL A 113 -0.86 -11.51 1.00
C VAL A 113 -0.97 -10.02 1.34
N LEU A 114 -2.18 -9.46 1.36
CA LEU A 114 -2.41 -8.06 1.71
C LEU A 114 -1.89 -7.77 3.12
N CYS A 115 -2.24 -8.61 4.10
CA CYS A 115 -1.81 -8.42 5.48
C CYS A 115 -0.28 -8.45 5.62
N ARG A 116 0.39 -9.37 4.91
CA ARG A 116 1.87 -9.42 4.88
C ARG A 116 2.48 -8.15 4.31
N LEU A 117 1.92 -7.59 3.24
CA LEU A 117 2.39 -6.32 2.65
C LEU A 117 2.28 -5.18 3.67
N LEU A 118 1.09 -4.96 4.23
CA LEU A 118 0.83 -3.88 5.17
C LEU A 118 1.72 -4.00 6.42
N ARG A 119 1.90 -5.21 6.94
CA ARG A 119 2.82 -5.48 8.06
C ARG A 119 4.27 -5.24 7.71
N ALA A 120 4.73 -5.68 6.54
CA ALA A 120 6.12 -5.49 6.14
C ALA A 120 6.47 -3.99 6.09
N ILE A 121 5.59 -3.18 5.52
CA ILE A 121 5.74 -1.71 5.47
C ILE A 121 5.63 -1.12 6.88
N GLY A 122 4.55 -1.42 7.61
CA GLY A 122 4.30 -0.85 8.92
C GLY A 122 5.38 -1.16 9.94
N ARG A 123 5.87 -2.42 9.98
CA ARG A 123 7.02 -2.81 10.83
C ARG A 123 8.31 -2.13 10.43
N ARG A 124 8.57 -1.98 9.13
CA ARG A 124 9.80 -1.35 8.62
C ARG A 124 9.90 0.11 9.06
N LEU A 125 8.76 0.79 9.14
CA LEU A 125 8.63 2.21 9.46
C LEU A 125 8.30 2.46 10.94
N GLY A 126 7.75 1.48 11.65
CA GLY A 126 7.18 1.67 12.98
C GLY A 126 5.94 2.57 12.96
N LYS A 127 5.12 2.48 11.90
CA LYS A 127 4.00 3.39 11.63
C LYS A 127 2.75 2.63 11.21
N PRO A 128 1.55 3.18 11.49
CA PRO A 128 0.31 2.60 10.99
C PRO A 128 0.26 2.66 9.46
N VAL A 129 -0.35 1.65 8.85
CA VAL A 129 -0.60 1.62 7.41
C VAL A 129 -2.10 1.48 7.22
N LEU A 130 -2.74 2.44 6.56
CA LEU A 130 -4.19 2.58 6.49
C LEU A 130 -4.67 2.34 5.06
N LEU A 131 -5.64 1.44 4.89
CA LEU A 131 -6.30 1.17 3.61
C LEU A 131 -7.72 1.73 3.64
N SER A 132 -8.02 2.61 2.70
CA SER A 132 -9.29 3.31 2.53
C SER A 132 -9.91 2.99 1.17
N PRO A 133 -11.23 3.20 0.98
CA PRO A 133 -11.81 3.22 -0.35
C PRO A 133 -11.09 4.26 -1.22
N GLU A 134 -11.02 3.99 -2.52
CA GLU A 134 -10.46 4.90 -3.53
C GLU A 134 -11.10 6.28 -3.40
N SER A 135 -10.26 7.31 -3.31
CA SER A 135 -10.66 8.72 -3.13
C SER A 135 -11.39 9.06 -1.82
N ASP A 136 -11.38 8.19 -0.80
CA ASP A 136 -11.93 8.47 0.54
C ASP A 136 -10.91 8.25 1.68
N PRO A 137 -9.82 9.02 1.72
CA PRO A 137 -8.73 8.81 2.68
C PRO A 137 -9.13 9.04 4.15
N LEU A 138 -10.29 9.66 4.41
CA LEU A 138 -10.75 9.99 5.76
C LEU A 138 -11.44 8.82 6.48
N HIS A 139 -11.78 7.75 5.76
CA HIS A 139 -12.52 6.61 6.31
C HIS A 139 -11.79 5.28 6.07
N PRO A 140 -10.62 5.07 6.71
CA PRO A 140 -9.89 3.81 6.56
C PRO A 140 -10.68 2.63 7.11
N ILE A 141 -10.65 1.54 6.35
CA ILE A 141 -11.40 0.32 6.62
C ILE A 141 -10.50 -0.74 7.26
N LEU A 142 -9.30 -0.95 6.70
CA LEU A 142 -8.29 -1.84 7.27
C LEU A 142 -7.07 -1.02 7.68
N GLY A 143 -6.34 -1.49 8.68
CA GLY A 143 -5.04 -0.92 8.96
C GLY A 143 -4.12 -1.80 9.79
N PHE A 144 -2.83 -1.62 9.59
CA PHE A 144 -1.80 -2.18 10.46
C PHE A 144 -1.73 -1.38 11.76
N ASP A 145 -1.93 -2.05 12.89
CA ASP A 145 -1.73 -1.50 14.22
C ASP A 145 -0.30 -1.82 14.71
N VAL A 146 0.43 -0.78 15.10
CA VAL A 146 1.86 -0.89 15.48
C VAL A 146 2.04 -1.63 16.80
N GLU A 147 1.17 -1.40 17.77
CA GLU A 147 1.29 -1.96 19.12
C GLU A 147 0.86 -3.42 19.16
N ALA A 148 -0.22 -3.76 18.45
CA ALA A 148 -0.68 -5.12 18.29
C ALA A 148 0.18 -5.91 17.30
N ASP A 149 0.88 -5.25 16.37
CA ASP A 149 1.67 -5.86 15.30
C ASP A 149 0.83 -6.78 14.38
N HIS A 150 -0.40 -6.34 14.11
CA HIS A 150 -1.41 -7.05 13.32
C HIS A 150 -2.21 -6.10 12.43
N VAL A 151 -2.71 -6.61 11.30
CA VAL A 151 -3.70 -5.88 10.50
C VAL A 151 -5.09 -6.10 11.10
N MET A 152 -5.83 -5.03 11.27
CA MET A 152 -7.12 -5.01 11.94
C MET A 152 -8.18 -4.33 11.08
N LEU A 153 -9.44 -4.69 11.33
CA LEU A 153 -10.59 -3.98 10.81
C LEU A 153 -10.83 -2.72 11.65
N LEU A 154 -10.73 -1.55 11.03
CA LEU A 154 -10.89 -0.24 11.68
C LEU A 154 -12.35 0.25 11.66
N ALA A 155 -13.08 -0.06 10.58
CA ALA A 155 -14.48 0.29 10.42
C ALA A 155 -15.35 -0.95 10.18
N ARG A 156 -16.50 -1.03 10.86
CA ARG A 156 -17.47 -2.09 10.59
C ARG A 156 -18.32 -1.74 9.35
N PRO A 157 -18.83 -2.76 8.63
CA PRO A 157 -20.02 -2.61 7.79
C PRO A 157 -21.05 -1.65 8.33
N GLN A 158 -21.28 -0.53 7.64
CA GLN A 158 -22.62 0.03 7.65
C GLN A 158 -23.45 -0.86 6.72
N VAL A 159 -24.32 -1.67 7.32
CA VAL A 159 -25.38 -2.36 6.60
C VAL A 159 -26.46 -1.30 6.37
N THR A 160 -26.59 -0.82 5.13
CA THR A 160 -27.81 -0.16 4.66
C THR A 160 -28.75 -1.19 4.07
#